data_AF-A0A7C1D8S8-F1
#
_entry.id   AF-A0A7C1D8S8-F1
#
_cell.length_a   1.000
_cell.length_b   1.000
_cell.length_c   1.000
_cell.angle_alpha   90.00
_cell.angle_beta   90.00
_cell.angle_gamma   90.00
#
_symmetry.space_group_name_H-M   'P 1'
#
loop_
_entity.id
_entity.type
_entity.pdbx_description
1 polymer ?
#
loop_
_entity_poly.entity_id
_entity_poly.type
_entity_poly.pdbx_seq_one_letter_code
_entity_poly.pdbx_strand_id
1 'polypeptide(L)'
;LACGTCTYLCPTCHCFDISDEVKGSDGVRIRSWDSCMFPLFTLETSGHNPRPSQKERWRQRTMHKFKYYVDMFNAISCVGCGRCVMYCPVNIDIRKIVEDISKLESGS
;
A
#
# COMPACT_ATOMS: atom_id res chain seq x y z
N LEU A 1 8.49 4.86 -10.49
CA LEU A 1 7.32 5.77 -10.64
C LEU A 1 6.51 5.93 -9.35
N ALA A 2 6.31 4.90 -8.52
CA ALA A 2 5.61 5.03 -7.22
C ALA A 2 4.24 5.76 -7.27
N CYS A 3 3.49 5.63 -8.37
CA CYS A 3 2.34 6.50 -8.71
C CYS A 3 1.10 6.36 -7.81
N GLY A 4 1.01 5.32 -6.97
CA GLY A 4 -0.13 5.12 -6.06
C GLY A 4 -1.46 4.70 -6.70
N THR A 5 -1.57 4.64 -8.03
CA THR A 5 -2.80 4.19 -8.75
C THR A 5 -3.37 2.89 -8.20
N CYS A 6 -2.48 1.95 -7.87
CA CYS A 6 -2.86 0.66 -7.35
C CYS A 6 -3.53 0.75 -5.95
N THR A 7 -3.26 1.80 -5.17
CA THR A 7 -3.93 2.07 -3.89
C THR A 7 -5.28 2.72 -4.12
N TYR A 8 -5.33 3.83 -4.85
CA TYR A 8 -6.56 4.62 -5.06
C TYR A 8 -7.68 3.85 -5.76
N LEU A 9 -7.34 2.93 -6.68
CA LEU A 9 -8.36 2.14 -7.39
C LEU A 9 -8.75 0.84 -6.69
N CYS A 10 -8.01 0.41 -5.67
CA CYS A 10 -8.25 -0.89 -5.05
C CYS A 10 -9.32 -0.78 -3.96
N PRO A 11 -10.41 -1.59 -4.02
CA PRO A 11 -11.53 -1.44 -3.10
C PRO A 11 -11.22 -1.90 -1.67
N THR A 12 -10.13 -2.64 -1.49
CA THR A 12 -9.69 -3.15 -0.18
C THR A 12 -8.54 -2.34 0.41
N CYS A 13 -8.04 -1.34 -0.31
CA CYS A 13 -7.01 -0.44 0.20
C CYS A 13 -7.64 0.59 1.13
N HIS A 14 -6.94 0.87 2.23
CA HIS A 14 -7.39 1.76 3.30
C HIS A 14 -6.23 2.64 3.78
N CYS A 15 -5.30 3.00 2.86
CA CYS A 15 -4.23 3.94 3.15
C CYS A 15 -4.82 5.35 3.23
N PHE A 16 -4.56 6.04 4.33
CA PHE A 16 -4.97 7.42 4.55
C PHE A 16 -3.90 8.15 5.34
N ASP A 17 -3.90 9.47 5.22
CA ASP A 17 -3.16 10.38 6.08
C ASP A 17 -4.14 11.17 6.97
N ILE A 18 -3.62 11.68 8.08
CA ILE A 18 -4.37 12.56 8.98
C ILE A 18 -3.58 13.84 9.17
N SER A 19 -4.23 14.97 8.89
CA SER A 19 -3.72 16.30 9.20
C SER A 19 -4.61 17.01 10.22
N ASP A 20 -4.00 17.81 11.08
CA ASP A 20 -4.69 18.76 11.96
C ASP A 20 -4.47 20.18 11.40
N GLU A 21 -5.55 20.86 11.03
CA GLU A 21 -5.50 22.25 10.55
C GLU A 21 -6.06 23.19 11.61
N VAL A 22 -5.30 24.22 11.97
CA VAL A 22 -5.65 25.17 13.04
C VAL A 22 -5.85 26.56 12.47
N LYS A 23 -6.95 27.22 12.86
CA LYS A 23 -7.24 28.62 12.54
C LYS A 23 -7.64 29.35 13.82
N GLY A 24 -6.72 30.15 14.36
CA GLY A 24 -6.94 30.84 15.64
C GLY A 24 -7.07 29.83 16.78
N SER A 25 -8.21 29.85 17.49
CA SER A 25 -8.54 28.91 18.56
C SER A 25 -9.28 27.66 18.09
N ASP A 26 -9.66 27.58 16.81
CA ASP A 26 -10.40 26.45 16.24
C ASP A 26 -9.46 25.50 15.50
N GLY A 27 -9.73 24.20 15.59
CA GLY A 27 -8.98 23.16 14.90
C GLY A 27 -9.89 22.11 14.27
N VAL A 28 -9.48 21.59 13.11
CA VAL A 28 -10.15 20.48 12.43
C VAL A 28 -9.16 19.36 12.15
N ARG A 29 -9.58 18.12 12.42
CA ARG A 29 -8.83 16.91 12.09
C ARG A 29 -9.39 16.31 10.81
N ILE A 30 -8.56 16.24 9.77
CA ILE A 30 -8.96 15.83 8.42
C ILE A 30 -8.33 14.46 8.13
N ARG A 31 -9.14 13.54 7.60
CA ARG A 31 -8.65 12.28 7.02
C ARG A 31 -8.65 12.39 5.51
N SER A 32 -7.48 12.24 4.90
CA SER A 32 -7.28 12.31 3.45
C SER A 32 -6.82 10.96 2.91
N TRP A 33 -7.25 10.61 1.70
CA TRP A 33 -6.74 9.41 1.03
C TRP A 33 -5.27 9.55 0.71
N ASP A 34 -4.48 8.53 1.06
CA ASP A 34 -3.05 8.51 0.78
C ASP A 34 -2.62 7.12 0.26
N SER A 35 -1.33 6.92 0.00
CA SER A 35 -0.82 5.72 -0.61
C SER A 35 0.49 5.26 0.01
N CYS A 36 0.54 3.99 0.41
CA CYS A 36 1.76 3.32 0.86
C CYS A 36 2.87 3.23 -0.20
N MET A 37 2.61 3.68 -1.43
CA MET A 37 3.61 3.80 -2.48
C MET A 37 4.42 5.09 -2.39
N PHE A 38 3.94 6.11 -1.67
CA PHE A 38 4.64 7.38 -1.53
C PHE A 38 5.67 7.32 -0.39
N PRO A 39 6.82 7.99 -0.54
CA PRO A 39 7.86 7.96 0.50
C PRO A 39 7.40 8.63 1.79
N LEU A 40 6.59 9.69 1.70
CA LEU A 40 6.11 10.45 2.86
C LEU A 40 5.16 9.64 3.75
N PHE A 41 4.42 8.69 3.19
CA PHE A 41 3.48 7.83 3.95
C PHE A 41 4.14 7.11 5.13
N THR A 42 5.46 6.93 5.07
CA THR A 42 6.23 6.15 6.04
C THR A 42 7.46 6.88 6.54
N LEU A 43 7.59 8.16 6.19
CA LEU A 43 8.68 8.99 6.68
C LEU A 43 8.33 9.42 8.11
N GLU A 44 9.15 9.00 9.06
CA GLU A 44 8.97 9.36 10.45
C GLU A 44 9.51 10.77 10.72
N THR A 45 9.04 11.40 11.79
CA THR A 45 9.52 12.72 12.24
C THR A 45 11.02 12.70 12.59
N SER A 46 11.58 11.53 12.91
CA SER A 46 13.02 11.33 13.10
C SER A 46 13.86 11.50 11.82
N GLY A 47 13.21 11.57 10.66
CA GLY A 47 13.83 11.51 9.34
C GLY A 47 14.12 10.09 8.86
N HIS A 48 13.92 9.07 9.71
CA HIS A 48 14.01 7.68 9.30
C HIS A 48 12.83 7.30 8.40
N ASN A 49 13.10 6.52 7.36
CA ASN A 49 12.06 5.94 6.53
C ASN A 49 12.26 4.41 6.47
N PRO A 50 11.38 3.62 7.11
CA PRO A 50 11.46 2.16 7.08
C PRO A 50 11.29 1.57 5.67
N ARG A 51 10.76 2.34 4.72
CA ARG A 51 10.50 1.92 3.34
C ARG A 51 11.08 2.94 2.35
N PRO A 52 12.42 3.08 2.29
CA PRO A 52 13.08 4.15 1.56
C PRO A 52 12.97 3.97 0.04
N SER A 53 12.97 2.73 -0.47
CA SER A 53 12.90 2.46 -1.91
C SER A 53 11.55 1.93 -2.36
N GLN A 54 11.35 1.89 -3.68
CA GLN A 54 10.15 1.29 -4.28
C GLN A 54 10.02 -0.20 -3.96
N LYS A 55 11.13 -0.91 -3.75
CA LYS A 55 11.14 -2.34 -3.42
C LYS A 55 10.42 -2.61 -2.09
N GLU A 56 10.79 -1.89 -1.03
CA GLU A 56 10.17 -2.09 0.28
C GLU A 56 8.69 -1.69 0.28
N ARG A 57 8.32 -0.64 -0.47
CA ARG A 57 6.92 -0.21 -0.61
C ARG A 57 6.07 -1.22 -1.39
N TRP A 58 6.60 -1.81 -2.45
CA TRP A 58 5.92 -2.91 -3.16
C TRP A 58 5.81 -4.17 -2.30
N ARG A 59 6.87 -4.51 -1.57
CA ARG A 59 6.82 -5.59 -0.58
C ARG A 59 5.71 -5.33 0.44
N GLN A 60 5.61 -4.12 1.00
CA GLN A 60 4.54 -3.74 1.92
C GLN A 60 3.17 -3.94 1.29
N ARG A 61 2.97 -3.48 0.05
CA ARG A 61 1.69 -3.62 -0.66
C ARG A 61 1.29 -5.08 -0.83
N THR A 62 2.20 -5.94 -1.27
CA THR A 62 1.94 -7.37 -1.47
C THR A 62 1.67 -8.05 -0.12
N MET A 63 2.54 -7.83 0.87
CA MET A 63 2.40 -8.44 2.20
C MET A 63 1.12 -8.00 2.90
N HIS A 64 0.74 -6.72 2.80
CA HIS A 64 -0.49 -6.23 3.41
C HIS A 64 -1.73 -6.90 2.80
N LYS A 65 -1.70 -7.26 1.52
CA LYS A 65 -2.82 -7.93 0.86
C LYS A 65 -2.91 -9.42 1.15
N PHE A 66 -1.77 -10.11 1.16
CA PHE A 66 -1.72 -11.58 1.10
C PHE A 66 -1.11 -12.24 2.33
N LYS A 67 -0.52 -11.48 3.26
CA LYS A 67 0.10 -12.00 4.48
C LYS A 67 -0.41 -11.32 5.74
N TYR A 68 -0.16 -10.04 5.92
CA TYR A 68 -0.50 -9.34 7.17
C TYR A 68 -2.00 -9.31 7.44
N TYR A 69 -2.83 -9.06 6.42
CA TYR A 69 -4.28 -9.08 6.60
C TYR A 69 -4.81 -10.51 6.85
N VAL A 70 -4.15 -11.52 6.29
CA VAL A 70 -4.46 -12.93 6.60
C VAL A 70 -4.09 -13.25 8.04
N ASP A 71 -2.90 -12.85 8.48
CA ASP A 71 -2.43 -13.08 9.85
C ASP A 71 -3.33 -12.41 10.90
N MET A 72 -3.89 -11.23 10.58
CA MET A 72 -4.75 -10.47 11.50
C MET A 72 -6.22 -10.87 11.45
N PHE A 73 -6.76 -11.15 10.26
CA PHE A 73 -8.21 -11.27 10.03
C PHE A 73 -8.62 -12.59 9.37
N ASN A 74 -7.67 -13.51 9.14
CA ASN A 74 -7.88 -14.78 8.45
C ASN A 74 -8.56 -14.63 7.07
N ALA A 75 -8.26 -13.53 6.37
CA ALA A 75 -8.83 -13.20 5.07
C ALA A 75 -7.80 -12.57 4.13
N ILE A 76 -7.98 -12.70 2.82
CA ILE A 76 -7.13 -12.04 1.82
C ILE A 76 -7.71 -10.65 1.51
N SER A 77 -6.89 -9.59 1.61
CA SER A 77 -7.28 -8.22 1.27
C SER A 77 -7.11 -7.92 -0.23
N CYS A 78 -7.62 -8.83 -1.06
CA CYS A 78 -7.67 -8.72 -2.52
C CYS A 78 -8.88 -9.50 -3.07
N VAL A 79 -9.80 -8.80 -3.72
CA VAL A 79 -11.03 -9.38 -4.30
C VAL A 79 -10.89 -9.69 -5.80
N GLY A 80 -9.69 -9.64 -6.36
CA GLY A 80 -9.47 -9.96 -7.78
C GLY A 80 -10.01 -8.94 -8.80
N CYS A 81 -10.37 -7.71 -8.38
CA CYS A 81 -10.98 -6.71 -9.26
C CYS A 81 -10.13 -6.22 -10.46
N GLY A 82 -8.84 -6.56 -10.54
CA GLY A 82 -7.97 -6.25 -11.69
C GLY A 82 -7.55 -4.79 -11.89
N ARG A 83 -8.21 -3.81 -11.25
CA ARG A 83 -7.98 -2.37 -11.50
C ARG A 83 -6.54 -1.91 -11.28
N CYS A 84 -5.85 -2.46 -10.30
CA CYS A 84 -4.45 -2.11 -10.06
C CYS A 84 -3.49 -2.54 -11.17
N VAL A 85 -3.87 -3.53 -11.98
CA VAL A 85 -3.09 -3.99 -13.15
C VAL A 85 -3.51 -3.21 -14.39
N MET A 86 -4.82 -3.09 -14.63
CA MET A 86 -5.39 -2.41 -15.82
C MET A 86 -4.93 -0.95 -15.95
N TYR A 87 -4.83 -0.24 -14.83
CA TYR A 87 -4.45 1.17 -14.82
C TYR A 87 -2.99 1.39 -14.40
N CYS A 88 -2.16 0.33 -14.37
CA CYS A 88 -0.76 0.50 -14.03
C CYS A 88 -0.01 1.15 -15.19
N PRO A 89 0.57 2.36 -15.04
CA PRO A 89 1.27 3.04 -16.12
C PRO A 89 2.58 2.34 -16.55
N VAL A 90 3.04 1.36 -15.77
CA VAL A 90 4.28 0.60 -16.01
C VAL A 90 4.04 -0.92 -16.02
N ASN A 91 2.79 -1.36 -16.20
CA ASN A 91 2.41 -2.76 -16.40
C ASN A 91 2.87 -3.73 -15.28
N ILE A 92 2.88 -3.28 -14.03
CA ILE A 92 3.15 -4.17 -12.88
C ILE A 92 1.91 -5.04 -12.61
N ASP A 93 2.13 -6.35 -12.56
CA ASP A 93 1.09 -7.33 -12.25
C ASP A 93 1.33 -7.97 -10.88
N ILE A 94 0.47 -7.61 -9.91
CA ILE A 94 0.57 -8.16 -8.55
C ILE A 94 0.30 -9.67 -8.48
N ARG A 95 -0.42 -10.24 -9.47
CA ARG A 95 -0.71 -11.68 -9.52
C ARG A 95 0.57 -12.46 -9.81
N LYS A 96 1.36 -12.00 -10.79
CA LYS A 96 2.66 -12.60 -11.11
C LYS A 96 3.61 -12.59 -9.91
N ILE A 97 3.63 -11.49 -9.15
CA ILE A 97 4.43 -11.39 -7.92
C ILE A 97 4.03 -12.48 -6.92
N VAL A 98 2.73 -12.69 -6.69
CA VAL A 98 2.25 -13.72 -5.77
C VAL A 98 2.55 -15.13 -6.29
N GLU A 99 2.33 -15.38 -7.59
CA GLU A 99 2.66 -16.67 -8.22
C GLU A 99 4.15 -16.99 -8.10
N ASP A 100 5.04 -16.02 -8.32
CA ASP A 100 6.48 -16.22 -8.23
C ASP A 100 6.93 -16.49 -6.78
N ILE A 101 6.33 -15.80 -5.79
CA ILE A 101 6.57 -16.11 -4.37
C ILE A 101 6.11 -17.53 -4.04
N SER A 102 4.93 -17.95 -4.50
CA SER A 102 4.42 -19.31 -4.24
C SER A 102 5.31 -20.40 -4.83
N LYS A 103 5.94 -20.17 -5.99
CA LYS A 103 6.88 -21.13 -6.60
C LYS A 103 8.15 -21.30 -5.76
N LEU A 104 8.64 -20.24 -5.14
CA LEU A 104 9.83 -20.30 -4.28
C LEU A 104 9.59 -21.14 -3.03
N GLU A 105 8.41 -21.03 -2.42
CA GLU A 105 8.02 -21.85 -1.26
C GLU A 105 7.91 -23.34 -1.63
N SER A 106 7.40 -23.67 -2.83
CA SER A 106 7.26 -25.06 -3.29
C SER A 106 8.57 -25.75 -3.70
N GLY A 107 9.67 -24.99 -3.82
CA GLY A 107 11.00 -25.51 -4.11
C GLY A 107 11.94 -25.61 -2.88
N SER A 108 11.38 -25.37 -1.69
CA SER A 108 12.08 -25.44 -0.39
C SER A 108 11.89 -26.79 0.29
#